data_AF-A0A257ZSF2-F1
#
_entry.id   AF-A0A257ZSF2-F1
#
_cell.length_a   1.000
_cell.length_b   1.000
_cell.length_c   1.000
_cell.angle_alpha   90.00
_cell.angle_beta   90.00
_cell.angle_gamma   90.00
#
_symmetry.space_group_name_H-M   'P 1'
#
loop_
_entity.id
_entity.type
_entity.pdbx_description
1 polymer ?
#
loop_
_entity_poly.entity_id
_entity_poly.type
_entity_poly.pdbx_seq_one_letter_code
_entity_poly.pdbx_strand_id
1 'polypeptide(L)'
;MSKSPKDTKGPIVKTGPTKGQNRSRNNDGSWRGKRSDTGKSRPSKGSSGGGKKGCFLTTAACELRGLPDDCHELETLRRFRDDVLLETPDGRKLVENYYRVAPALVGLVTEADEKDRVWSEILLVVTSIELGDNAGAILGYHTMFERLRRRAAKTRQ
;
A
#
# COMPACT_ATOMS: atom_id res chain seq x y z
N MET A 1 -43.54 -11.70 -27.28
CA MET A 1 -42.53 -12.42 -26.47
C MET A 1 -41.19 -12.30 -27.18
N SER A 2 -40.36 -11.34 -26.78
CA SER A 2 -39.18 -10.91 -27.53
C SER A 2 -38.00 -11.83 -27.26
N LYS A 3 -37.41 -12.37 -28.34
CA LYS A 3 -36.36 -13.40 -28.34
C LYS A 3 -35.07 -12.92 -27.65
N SER A 4 -34.35 -13.87 -27.05
CA SER A 4 -33.12 -13.66 -26.29
C SER A 4 -31.98 -13.12 -27.18
N PRO A 5 -31.11 -12.21 -26.69
CA PRO A 5 -30.11 -11.48 -27.52
C PRO A 5 -29.10 -12.34 -28.29
N LYS A 6 -29.00 -13.63 -27.95
CA LYS A 6 -28.07 -14.60 -28.56
C LYS A 6 -28.43 -14.95 -30.03
N ASP A 7 -29.65 -14.66 -30.46
CA ASP A 7 -30.15 -14.96 -31.83
C ASP A 7 -30.20 -13.75 -32.77
N THR A 8 -29.45 -12.68 -32.46
CA THR A 8 -29.50 -11.47 -33.29
C THR A 8 -28.28 -11.39 -34.20
N LYS A 9 -28.54 -11.44 -35.52
CA LYS A 9 -27.63 -11.21 -36.68
C LYS A 9 -26.97 -9.83 -36.65
N GLY A 10 -26.24 -9.54 -35.58
CA GLY A 10 -25.55 -8.28 -35.34
C GLY A 10 -24.17 -8.26 -35.99
N PRO A 11 -23.61 -7.07 -36.23
CA PRO A 11 -22.27 -6.96 -36.81
C PRO A 11 -21.22 -7.55 -35.86
N ILE A 12 -20.40 -8.47 -36.38
CA ILE A 12 -19.33 -9.13 -35.64
C ILE A 12 -18.16 -8.17 -35.42
N VAL A 13 -17.54 -8.24 -34.23
CA VAL A 13 -16.32 -7.51 -33.92
C VAL A 13 -15.14 -8.09 -34.70
N LYS A 14 -14.56 -7.31 -35.61
CA LYS A 14 -13.45 -7.75 -36.49
C LYS A 14 -12.05 -7.70 -35.84
N THR A 15 -11.85 -6.87 -34.82
CA THR A 15 -10.53 -6.60 -34.22
C THR A 15 -10.65 -6.33 -32.71
N GLY A 16 -9.66 -6.75 -31.92
CA GLY A 16 -9.59 -6.51 -30.47
C GLY A 16 -9.81 -7.79 -29.64
N PRO A 17 -9.82 -7.68 -28.30
CA PRO A 17 -9.89 -8.83 -27.39
C PRO A 17 -11.21 -9.63 -27.51
N THR A 18 -12.27 -9.01 -28.02
CA THR A 18 -13.59 -9.65 -28.23
C THR A 18 -13.83 -9.96 -29.71
N LYS A 19 -12.78 -10.17 -30.52
CA LYS A 19 -12.89 -10.51 -31.95
C LYS A 19 -13.70 -11.80 -32.12
N GLY A 20 -14.63 -11.80 -33.08
CA GLY A 20 -15.52 -12.94 -33.37
C GLY A 20 -16.84 -12.94 -32.59
N GLN A 21 -16.99 -12.09 -31.57
CA GLN A 21 -18.23 -11.94 -30.82
C GLN A 21 -19.15 -10.86 -31.44
N ASN A 22 -20.45 -10.99 -31.20
CA ASN A 22 -21.43 -9.98 -31.59
C ASN A 22 -21.20 -8.68 -30.80
N ARG A 23 -21.33 -7.54 -31.48
CA ARG A 23 -21.30 -6.23 -30.79
C ARG A 23 -22.41 -6.15 -29.76
N SER A 24 -22.14 -5.52 -28.62
CA SER A 24 -23.17 -5.24 -27.61
C SER A 24 -24.08 -4.08 -28.05
N ARG A 25 -25.34 -4.07 -27.61
CA ARG A 25 -26.32 -3.00 -27.86
C ARG A 25 -26.35 -1.99 -26.70
N ASN A 26 -26.70 -0.75 -27.01
CA ASN A 26 -27.11 0.24 -26.02
C ASN A 26 -28.55 -0.03 -25.57
N ASN A 27 -28.97 0.60 -24.45
CA ASN A 27 -30.36 0.55 -23.98
C ASN A 27 -31.36 1.16 -24.97
N ASP A 28 -30.88 2.05 -25.83
CA ASP A 28 -31.61 2.68 -26.95
C ASP A 28 -31.73 1.75 -28.19
N GLY A 29 -31.16 0.54 -28.14
CA GLY A 29 -31.23 -0.43 -29.25
C GLY A 29 -30.18 -0.24 -30.35
N SER A 30 -29.52 0.92 -30.38
CA SER A 30 -28.36 1.18 -31.25
C SER A 30 -27.16 0.26 -30.92
N TRP A 31 -26.45 -0.23 -31.94
CA TRP A 31 -25.23 -1.02 -31.74
C TRP A 31 -24.08 -0.13 -31.25
N ARG A 32 -23.32 -0.62 -30.27
CA ARG A 32 -22.14 0.11 -29.79
C ARG A 32 -21.08 0.21 -30.89
N GLY A 33 -20.74 1.45 -31.25
CA GLY A 33 -19.68 1.76 -32.22
C GLY A 33 -18.29 1.36 -31.73
N LYS A 34 -17.34 1.21 -32.66
CA LYS A 34 -15.93 1.01 -32.32
C LYS A 34 -15.41 2.30 -31.69
N ARG A 35 -15.02 2.22 -30.42
CA ARG A 35 -14.36 3.30 -29.71
C ARG A 35 -12.98 3.57 -30.35
N SER A 36 -12.70 4.81 -30.71
CA SER A 36 -11.44 5.24 -31.32
C SER A 36 -10.25 5.20 -30.35
N ASP A 37 -10.51 4.95 -29.07
CA ASP A 37 -9.52 4.72 -28.01
C ASP A 37 -9.10 3.24 -27.84
N THR A 38 -9.64 2.31 -28.65
CA THR A 38 -9.28 0.88 -28.55
C THR A 38 -7.80 0.68 -28.91
N GLY A 39 -6.95 0.48 -27.90
CA GLY A 39 -5.48 0.32 -28.03
C GLY A 39 -4.65 1.44 -27.42
N LYS A 40 -5.27 2.54 -26.95
CA LYS A 40 -4.57 3.53 -26.13
C LYS A 40 -4.57 3.03 -24.69
N SER A 41 -3.39 2.70 -24.17
CA SER A 41 -3.20 2.54 -22.71
C SER A 41 -3.81 3.77 -22.05
N ARG A 42 -4.80 3.56 -21.18
CA ARG A 42 -5.39 4.66 -20.41
C ARG A 42 -4.22 5.38 -19.73
N PRO A 43 -4.03 6.71 -19.88
CA PRO A 43 -3.17 7.41 -18.96
C PRO A 43 -3.75 7.13 -17.57
N SER A 44 -2.91 6.61 -16.69
CA SER A 44 -3.21 6.22 -15.32
C SER A 44 -3.67 7.44 -14.52
N LYS A 45 -4.91 7.86 -14.74
CA LYS A 45 -5.55 8.94 -13.99
C LYS A 45 -6.13 8.33 -12.73
N GLY A 46 -5.37 8.49 -11.65
CA GLY A 46 -5.87 8.43 -10.28
C GLY A 46 -6.24 7.05 -9.79
N SER A 47 -5.25 6.15 -9.70
CA SER A 47 -5.30 5.19 -8.60
C SER A 47 -5.16 5.99 -7.30
N SER A 48 -6.26 6.24 -6.59
CA SER A 48 -6.24 6.25 -5.13
C SER A 48 -5.98 4.82 -4.65
N GLY A 49 -4.81 4.30 -5.03
CA GLY A 49 -4.19 3.11 -4.49
C GLY A 49 -2.82 3.61 -4.11
N GLY A 50 -2.66 3.92 -2.82
CA GLY A 50 -1.45 4.50 -2.25
C GLY A 50 -0.26 3.78 -2.85
N GLY A 51 0.44 4.47 -3.76
CA GLY A 51 1.72 3.99 -4.25
C GLY A 51 2.53 3.65 -3.02
N LYS A 52 3.07 2.42 -3.02
CA LYS A 52 3.99 1.89 -2.03
C LYS A 52 5.18 2.85 -1.92
N LYS A 53 4.99 3.96 -1.22
CA LYS A 53 6.08 4.78 -0.72
C LYS A 53 6.62 3.91 0.39
N GLY A 54 7.66 3.13 0.07
CA GLY A 54 8.25 2.15 0.97
C GLY A 54 8.34 2.76 2.36
N CYS A 55 7.60 2.22 3.30
CA CYS A 55 7.78 2.62 4.69
C CYS A 55 9.06 1.93 5.15
N PHE A 56 9.85 2.58 6.00
CA PHE A 56 11.10 1.98 6.44
C PHE A 56 10.88 0.64 7.19
N LEU A 57 9.70 0.42 7.79
CA LEU A 57 9.31 -0.86 8.38
C LEU A 57 9.27 -1.98 7.33
N THR A 58 8.55 -1.76 6.22
CA THR A 58 8.46 -2.71 5.10
C THR A 58 9.79 -2.89 4.40
N THR A 59 10.59 -1.83 4.26
CA THR A 59 11.95 -1.92 3.73
C THR A 59 12.83 -2.75 4.68
N ALA A 60 12.73 -2.54 5.99
CA ALA A 60 13.47 -3.30 6.98
C ALA A 60 13.13 -4.80 6.91
N ALA A 61 11.85 -5.17 6.78
CA ALA A 61 11.46 -6.57 6.68
C ALA A 61 11.85 -7.20 5.32
N CYS A 62 11.43 -6.59 4.21
CA CYS A 62 11.62 -7.17 2.87
C CYS A 62 13.08 -7.10 2.40
N GLU A 63 13.77 -5.98 2.57
CA GLU A 63 15.12 -5.82 2.02
C GLU A 63 16.22 -6.37 2.93
N LEU A 64 16.07 -6.32 4.27
CA LEU A 64 17.10 -6.90 5.16
C LEU A 64 16.92 -8.40 5.34
N ARG A 65 15.70 -8.82 5.66
CA ARG A 65 15.42 -10.20 6.09
C ARG A 65 14.91 -11.06 4.95
N GLY A 66 14.60 -10.48 3.80
CA GLY A 66 13.98 -11.21 2.70
C GLY A 66 12.58 -11.73 3.05
N LEU A 67 11.95 -11.14 4.08
CA LEU A 67 10.65 -11.56 4.57
C LEU A 67 9.53 -11.04 3.65
N PRO A 68 8.40 -11.75 3.57
CA PRO A 68 7.22 -11.23 2.90
C PRO A 68 6.70 -9.98 3.62
N ASP A 69 5.97 -9.14 2.89
CA ASP A 69 5.29 -7.95 3.45
C ASP A 69 4.25 -8.31 4.53
N ASP A 70 3.78 -9.56 4.52
CA ASP A 70 2.83 -10.15 5.45
C ASP A 70 3.52 -10.98 6.55
N CYS A 71 4.75 -10.63 6.94
CA CYS A 71 5.44 -11.32 8.03
C CYS A 71 4.79 -11.01 9.38
N HIS A 72 4.95 -11.93 10.35
CA HIS A 72 4.34 -11.87 11.68
C HIS A 72 4.62 -10.54 12.40
N GLU A 73 5.86 -10.04 12.31
CA GLU A 73 6.27 -8.79 12.95
C GLU A 73 5.53 -7.58 12.38
N LEU A 74 5.38 -7.52 11.05
CA LEU A 74 4.66 -6.45 10.37
C LEU A 74 3.16 -6.55 10.62
N GLU A 75 2.59 -7.75 10.62
CA GLU A 75 1.19 -7.97 10.99
C GLU A 75 0.91 -7.54 12.43
N THR A 76 1.81 -7.85 13.35
CA THR A 76 1.70 -7.45 14.76
C THR A 76 1.74 -5.94 14.92
N LEU A 77 2.68 -5.26 14.24
CA LEU A 77 2.74 -3.81 14.22
C LEU A 77 1.50 -3.17 13.57
N ARG A 78 0.98 -3.76 12.48
CA ARG A 78 -0.26 -3.30 11.83
C ARG A 78 -1.44 -3.40 12.80
N ARG A 79 -1.61 -4.56 13.45
CA ARG A 79 -2.64 -4.76 14.47
C ARG A 79 -2.49 -3.76 15.60
N PHE A 80 -1.32 -3.62 16.19
CA PHE A 80 -1.08 -2.64 17.25
C PHE A 80 -1.38 -1.20 16.82
N ARG A 81 -1.06 -0.83 15.58
CA ARG A 81 -1.45 0.46 15.03
C ARG A 81 -2.96 0.63 15.02
N ASP A 82 -3.67 -0.35 14.47
CA ASP A 82 -5.10 -0.26 14.25
C ASP A 82 -5.90 -0.38 15.57
N ASP A 83 -5.45 -1.23 16.49
CA ASP A 83 -6.09 -1.50 17.78
C ASP A 83 -5.72 -0.47 18.84
N VAL A 84 -4.47 -0.01 18.92
CA VAL A 84 -4.01 0.86 20.04
C VAL A 84 -3.79 2.31 19.57
N LEU A 85 -3.04 2.51 18.48
CA LEU A 85 -2.68 3.87 18.05
C LEU A 85 -3.89 4.60 17.44
N LEU A 86 -4.76 3.94 16.67
CA LEU A 86 -5.90 4.58 16.04
C LEU A 86 -7.09 4.83 16.99
N GLU A 87 -7.14 4.15 18.14
CA GLU A 87 -8.14 4.41 19.19
C GLU A 87 -8.01 5.82 19.77
N THR A 88 -6.77 6.30 19.91
CA THR A 88 -6.50 7.61 20.50
C THR A 88 -6.34 8.71 19.43
N PRO A 89 -6.81 9.94 19.70
CA PRO A 89 -6.61 11.06 18.77
C PRO A 89 -5.12 11.41 18.58
N ASP A 90 -4.30 11.25 19.62
CA ASP A 90 -2.86 11.48 19.54
C ASP A 90 -2.14 10.38 18.75
N GLY A 91 -2.49 9.11 18.94
CA GLY A 91 -1.93 8.02 18.15
C GLY A 91 -2.27 8.14 16.67
N ARG A 92 -3.48 8.61 16.32
CA ARG A 92 -3.83 8.94 14.92
C ARG A 92 -2.89 9.99 14.30
N LYS A 93 -2.61 11.08 15.02
CA LYS A 93 -1.67 12.12 14.56
C LYS A 93 -0.25 11.56 14.41
N LEU A 94 0.17 10.70 15.35
CA LEU A 94 1.47 10.04 15.31
C LEU A 94 1.60 9.16 14.07
N VAL A 95 0.58 8.34 13.77
CA VAL A 95 0.54 7.47 12.58
C VAL A 95 0.51 8.29 11.29
N GLU A 96 -0.27 9.37 11.23
CA GLU A 96 -0.29 10.27 10.06
C GLU A 96 1.10 10.87 9.81
N ASN A 97 1.73 11.37 10.87
CA ASN A 97 3.08 11.93 10.80
C ASN A 97 4.10 10.86 10.39
N TYR A 98 3.97 9.64 10.91
CA TYR A 98 4.76 8.49 10.49
C TYR A 98 4.69 8.28 8.98
N TYR A 99 3.49 8.15 8.40
CA TYR A 99 3.33 7.91 6.96
C TYR A 99 3.86 9.05 6.10
N ARG A 100 3.79 10.28 6.61
CA ARG A 100 4.32 11.45 5.93
C ARG A 100 5.86 11.46 5.88
N VAL A 101 6.52 11.04 6.97
CA VAL A 101 7.98 11.14 7.13
C VAL A 101 8.69 9.85 6.74
N ALA A 102 8.09 8.68 6.93
CA ALA A 102 8.69 7.36 6.72
C ALA A 102 9.37 7.19 5.34
N PRO A 103 8.79 7.64 4.20
CA PRO A 103 9.45 7.51 2.90
C PRO A 103 10.78 8.27 2.80
N ALA A 104 10.92 9.39 3.52
CA ALA A 104 12.16 10.16 3.55
C ALA A 104 13.22 9.50 4.45
N LEU A 105 12.80 8.63 5.38
CA LEU A 105 13.71 7.92 6.28
C LEU A 105 14.30 6.66 5.64
N VAL A 106 13.65 6.07 4.63
CA VAL A 106 14.07 4.81 3.98
C VAL A 106 15.55 4.82 3.61
N GLY A 107 16.05 5.89 3.00
CA GLY A 107 17.46 6.00 2.59
C GLY A 107 18.47 6.03 3.74
N LEU A 108 18.03 6.29 4.98
CA LEU A 108 18.89 6.14 6.16
C LEU A 108 18.92 4.69 6.65
N VAL A 109 17.83 3.96 6.44
CA VAL A 109 17.65 2.59 6.95
C VAL A 109 18.16 1.54 5.95
N THR A 110 18.65 1.96 4.80
CA THR A 110 19.40 1.12 3.85
C THR A 110 20.85 0.88 4.30
N GLU A 111 21.38 1.72 5.20
CA GLU A 111 22.74 1.59 5.75
C GLU A 111 22.88 0.32 6.61
N ALA A 112 24.00 -0.41 6.48
CA ALA A 112 24.14 -1.73 7.07
C ALA A 112 24.09 -1.79 8.61
N ASP A 113 24.56 -0.73 9.28
CA ASP A 113 24.53 -0.62 10.74
C ASP A 113 23.15 -0.18 11.25
N GLU A 114 22.57 0.82 10.59
CA GLU A 114 21.29 1.40 11.01
C GLU A 114 20.12 0.42 10.78
N LYS A 115 20.22 -0.38 9.72
CA LYS A 115 19.20 -1.35 9.37
C LYS A 115 19.06 -2.43 10.46
N ASP A 116 20.16 -3.00 10.94
CA ASP A 116 20.11 -4.05 11.97
C ASP A 116 19.62 -3.49 13.31
N ARG A 117 19.99 -2.24 13.60
CA ARG A 117 19.52 -1.51 14.77
C ARG A 117 18.02 -1.25 14.73
N VAL A 118 17.49 -0.76 13.60
CA VAL A 118 16.04 -0.56 13.43
C VAL A 118 15.29 -1.87 13.48
N TRP A 119 15.82 -2.94 12.89
CA TRP A 119 15.19 -4.26 12.98
C TRP A 119 15.12 -4.76 14.43
N SER A 120 16.19 -4.58 15.19
CA SER A 120 16.23 -4.94 16.61
C SER A 120 15.21 -4.12 17.43
N GLU A 121 15.07 -2.82 17.15
CA GLU A 121 14.05 -1.97 17.79
C GLU A 121 12.62 -2.43 17.43
N ILE A 122 12.37 -2.82 16.17
CA ILE A 122 11.09 -3.38 15.73
C ILE A 122 10.76 -4.64 16.53
N LEU A 123 11.70 -5.57 16.64
CA LEU A 123 11.50 -6.81 17.39
C LEU A 123 11.18 -6.55 18.86
N LEU A 124 11.89 -5.60 19.49
CA LEU A 124 11.60 -5.21 20.87
C LEU A 124 10.18 -4.68 21.03
N VAL A 125 9.72 -3.80 20.12
CA VAL A 125 8.35 -3.28 20.14
C VAL A 125 7.34 -4.41 19.93
N VAL A 126 7.58 -5.33 19.00
CA VAL A 126 6.73 -6.50 18.77
C VAL A 126 6.63 -7.37 20.02
N THR A 127 7.75 -7.67 20.69
CA THR A 127 7.74 -8.41 21.95
C THR A 127 6.97 -7.69 23.05
N SER A 128 7.10 -6.36 23.18
CA SER A 128 6.30 -5.57 24.13
C SER A 128 4.80 -5.66 23.84
N ILE A 129 4.40 -5.65 22.56
CA ILE A 129 3.00 -5.83 22.14
C ILE A 129 2.49 -7.23 22.52
N GLU A 130 3.29 -8.27 22.26
CA GLU A 130 2.92 -9.66 22.60
C GLU A 130 2.80 -9.89 24.12
N LEU A 131 3.58 -9.16 24.91
CA LEU A 131 3.48 -9.15 26.38
C LEU A 131 2.29 -8.33 26.91
N GLY A 132 1.57 -7.61 26.03
CA GLY A 132 0.46 -6.72 26.41
C GLY A 132 0.91 -5.39 27.00
N ASP A 133 2.20 -5.05 26.96
CA ASP A 133 2.72 -3.76 27.41
C ASP A 133 2.58 -2.71 26.29
N ASN A 134 1.34 -2.24 26.13
CA ASN A 134 1.01 -1.22 25.14
C ASN A 134 1.76 0.10 25.40
N ALA A 135 1.97 0.47 26.67
CA ALA A 135 2.66 1.72 27.02
C ALA A 135 4.13 1.67 26.61
N GLY A 136 4.83 0.57 26.91
CA GLY A 136 6.20 0.32 26.46
C GLY A 136 6.31 0.28 24.94
N ALA A 137 5.36 -0.38 24.27
CA ALA A 137 5.32 -0.46 22.81
C ALA A 137 5.13 0.92 22.14
N ILE A 138 4.23 1.77 22.65
CA ILE A 138 4.05 3.15 22.14
C ILE A 138 5.35 3.95 22.33
N LEU A 139 5.96 3.86 23.51
CA LEU A 139 7.18 4.59 23.82
C LEU A 139 8.35 4.14 22.93
N GLY A 140 8.52 2.83 22.74
CA GLY A 140 9.54 2.26 21.87
C GLY A 140 9.35 2.68 20.41
N TYR A 141 8.12 2.60 19.92
CA TYR A 141 7.77 3.03 18.57
C TYR A 141 8.06 4.52 18.34
N HIS A 142 7.65 5.38 19.28
CA HIS A 142 7.88 6.81 19.20
C HIS A 142 9.38 7.16 19.29
N THR A 143 10.12 6.50 20.18
CA THR A 143 11.57 6.72 20.37
C THR A 143 12.36 6.33 19.12
N MET A 144 12.08 5.16 18.55
CA MET A 144 12.67 4.71 17.28
C MET A 144 12.39 5.72 16.16
N PHE A 145 11.15 6.19 16.03
CA PHE A 145 10.76 7.14 14.99
C PHE A 145 11.44 8.51 15.15
N GLU A 146 11.44 9.10 16.36
CA GLU A 146 12.11 10.37 16.63
C GLU A 146 13.62 10.28 16.41
N ARG A 147 14.24 9.14 16.75
CA ARG A 147 15.68 8.89 16.51
C ARG A 147 16.01 8.98 15.03
N LEU A 148 15.28 8.25 14.19
CA LEU A 148 15.44 8.29 12.74
C LEU A 148 15.17 9.69 12.18
N ARG A 149 14.14 10.37 12.69
CA ARG A 149 13.80 11.75 12.29
C ARG A 149 14.92 12.75 12.61
N ARG A 150 15.52 12.67 13.81
CA ARG A 150 16.66 13.51 14.19
C ARG A 150 17.88 13.23 13.33
N ARG A 151 18.13 11.98 12.97
CA ARG A 151 19.23 11.61 12.06
C ARG A 151 19.00 12.21 10.68
N ALA A 152 17.80 12.11 10.13
CA ALA A 152 17.42 12.74 8.86
C ALA A 152 17.62 14.27 8.86
N ALA A 153 17.35 14.93 9.98
CA ALA A 153 17.57 16.37 10.13
C ALA A 153 19.06 16.73 10.21
N LYS A 154 19.91 15.86 10.76
CA LYS A 154 21.37 16.06 10.82
C LYS A 154 22.06 15.83 9.47
N THR A 155 21.61 14.85 8.68
CA THR A 155 22.19 14.55 7.36
C THR A 155 21.89 15.62 6.29
N ARG A 156 20.99 16.57 6.58
CA ARG A 156 20.63 17.68 5.69
C ARG A 156 21.38 19.00 5.97
N GLN A 157 22.32 19.00 6.92
CA GLN A 157 23.23 20.11 7.22
C GLN A 157 24.64 19.73 6.83
#